data_AF-A0A814N4Q7-F1
#
_entry.id   AF-A0A814N4Q7-F1
#
_cell.length_a   1.000
_cell.length_b   1.000
_cell.length_c   1.000
_cell.angle_alpha   90.00
_cell.angle_beta   90.00
_cell.angle_gamma   90.00
#
_symmetry.space_group_name_H-M   'P 1'
#
loop_
_entity.id
_entity.type
_entity.pdbx_description
1 polymer ?
#
loop_
_entity_poly.entity_id
_entity_poly.type
_entity_poly.pdbx_seq_one_letter_code
_entity_poly.pdbx_strand_id
1 'polypeptide(L)'
;MENNAVDIISGLNGTGVNSPTYETPGITGTGYTLKLIRESRQYITIPTYKSFVNTSFTVEMWIYPTNRIYDYYSFGLFTQYDTESPGRSLQMMIQRLKLTLDFYADGVTGKSSLTPKNCLIDQVSLTMAAKSAGDILNDATLASWHSFDSGTTYDSGPNKLHGTAINVTLVPGKVGQGLNFNLDSSYYQVGCLLS
;
A
#
# COMPACT_ATOMS: atom_id res chain seq x y z
N MET A 1 -1.94 14.93 13.69
CA MET A 1 -2.90 14.20 14.54
C MET A 1 -3.22 15.05 15.77
N GLU A 2 -4.38 14.85 16.38
CA GLU A 2 -4.71 15.40 17.71
C GLU A 2 -4.00 14.60 18.81
N ASN A 3 -4.08 15.05 20.07
CA ASN A 3 -3.44 14.40 21.22
C ASN A 3 -4.23 13.18 21.75
N ASN A 4 -4.96 12.49 20.89
CA ASN A 4 -5.88 11.42 21.24
C ASN A 4 -6.13 10.50 20.02
N ALA A 5 -6.87 9.41 20.23
CA ALA A 5 -7.29 8.49 19.18
C ALA A 5 -8.78 8.68 18.78
N VAL A 6 -9.36 9.84 19.07
CA VAL A 6 -10.76 10.16 18.73
C VAL A 6 -10.82 10.48 17.24
N ASP A 7 -11.76 9.84 16.55
CA ASP A 7 -12.06 10.14 15.15
C ASP A 7 -13.33 11.00 15.09
N ILE A 8 -13.13 12.31 14.92
CA ILE A 8 -14.23 13.27 14.82
C ILE A 8 -15.00 13.20 13.50
N ILE A 9 -14.49 12.48 12.49
CA ILE A 9 -15.09 12.40 11.17
C ILE A 9 -16.06 11.21 11.11
N SER A 10 -15.58 10.01 11.43
CA SER A 10 -16.41 8.80 11.32
C SER A 10 -16.99 8.31 12.66
N GLY A 11 -16.49 8.83 13.78
CA GLY A 11 -16.86 8.36 15.12
C GLY A 11 -16.23 7.01 15.49
N LEU A 12 -15.39 6.42 14.63
CA LEU A 12 -14.68 5.17 14.89
C LEU A 12 -13.46 5.41 15.79
N ASN A 13 -13.74 5.78 17.05
CA ASN A 13 -12.72 6.12 18.02
C ASN A 13 -11.80 4.93 18.31
N GLY A 14 -10.50 5.18 18.28
CA GLY A 14 -9.48 4.26 18.74
C GLY A 14 -9.33 4.28 20.26
N THR A 15 -8.82 3.17 20.80
CA THR A 15 -8.45 3.03 22.21
C THR A 15 -6.98 2.65 22.32
N GLY A 16 -6.23 3.37 23.13
CA GLY A 16 -4.83 3.05 23.40
C GLY A 16 -4.70 1.82 24.29
N VAL A 17 -3.86 0.86 23.88
CA VAL A 17 -3.52 -0.32 24.67
C VAL A 17 -2.08 -0.21 25.15
N ASN A 18 -1.87 -0.50 26.43
CA ASN A 18 -0.60 -0.33 27.13
C ASN A 18 -0.09 1.12 27.17
N SER A 19 -1.02 2.08 27.23
CA SER A 19 -0.75 3.50 27.48
C SER A 19 0.18 4.18 26.45
N PRO A 20 -0.17 4.15 25.15
CA PRO A 20 0.58 4.91 24.15
C PRO A 20 0.51 6.41 24.44
N THR A 21 1.55 7.15 24.07
CA THR A 21 1.64 8.59 24.33
C THR A 21 1.64 9.40 23.03
N TYR A 22 1.37 10.69 23.14
CA TYR A 22 1.39 11.64 22.02
C TYR A 22 2.40 12.73 22.32
N GLU A 23 3.27 13.02 21.37
CA GLU A 23 4.32 14.04 21.50
C GLU A 23 4.13 15.16 20.48
N THR A 24 4.61 16.36 20.81
CA THR A 24 4.54 17.56 19.98
C THR A 24 5.91 18.25 19.96
N PRO A 25 6.31 18.90 18.84
CA PRO A 25 5.61 18.96 17.56
C PRO A 25 5.58 17.62 16.83
N GLY A 26 4.55 17.43 16.02
CA GLY A 26 4.49 16.33 15.07
C GLY A 26 5.64 16.40 14.05
N ILE A 27 5.81 15.35 13.25
CA ILE A 27 6.95 15.24 12.31
C ILE A 27 7.03 16.38 11.28
N THR A 28 5.90 17.06 11.00
CA THR A 28 5.82 18.22 10.10
C THR A 28 6.04 19.56 10.80
N GLY A 29 6.48 19.56 12.06
CA GLY A 29 6.65 20.76 12.88
C GLY A 29 5.35 21.28 13.51
N THR A 30 4.21 20.61 13.28
CA THR A 30 2.89 20.98 13.79
C THR A 30 2.11 19.75 14.25
N GLY A 31 1.15 19.94 15.17
CA GLY A 31 0.30 18.87 15.69
C GLY A 31 1.03 17.89 16.62
N TYR A 32 0.48 16.67 16.71
CA TYR A 32 1.01 15.57 17.53
C TYR A 32 1.42 14.35 16.69
N THR A 33 2.41 13.61 17.20
CA THR A 33 2.83 12.29 16.74
C THR A 33 2.48 11.25 17.80
N LEU A 34 1.91 10.11 17.38
CA LEU A 34 1.76 8.94 18.25
C LEU A 34 3.13 8.32 18.52
N LYS A 35 3.52 8.23 19.79
CA LYS A 35 4.74 7.59 20.24
C LYS A 35 4.42 6.25 20.89
N LEU A 36 5.05 5.21 20.33
CA LEU A 36 4.96 3.85 20.82
C LEU A 36 6.34 3.40 21.31
N ILE A 37 6.41 2.90 22.53
CA ILE A 37 7.61 2.27 23.09
C ILE A 37 7.50 0.75 23.03
N ARG A 38 8.51 0.13 22.41
CA ARG A 38 8.54 -1.32 22.14
C ARG A 38 8.41 -2.17 23.40
N GLU A 39 9.08 -1.77 24.48
CA GLU A 39 9.08 -2.53 25.75
C GLU A 39 7.68 -2.67 26.35
N SER A 40 6.78 -1.73 26.08
CA SER A 40 5.42 -1.74 26.58
C SER A 40 4.39 -2.31 25.59
N ARG A 41 4.81 -2.81 24.41
CA ARG A 41 3.90 -3.41 23.40
C ARG A 41 2.65 -2.55 23.13
N GLN A 42 2.87 -1.28 22.82
CA GLN A 42 1.80 -0.30 22.70
C GLN A 42 1.20 -0.28 21.30
N TYR A 43 -0.12 -0.04 21.22
CA TYR A 43 -0.83 0.12 19.96
C TYR A 43 -2.17 0.84 20.18
N ILE A 44 -2.79 1.29 19.09
CA ILE A 44 -4.17 1.76 19.07
C ILE A 44 -5.04 0.65 18.49
N THR A 45 -6.14 0.32 19.16
CA THR A 45 -7.17 -0.58 18.61
C THR A 45 -8.39 0.22 18.17
N ILE A 46 -9.03 -0.19 17.09
CA ILE A 46 -10.33 0.33 16.66
C ILE A 46 -11.31 -0.84 16.79
N PRO A 47 -12.43 -0.68 17.51
CA PRO A 47 -13.30 -1.82 17.85
C PRO A 47 -14.14 -2.33 16.67
N THR A 48 -14.23 -1.56 15.58
CA THR A 48 -15.09 -1.87 14.44
C THR A 48 -14.28 -2.53 13.32
N TYR A 49 -14.69 -3.73 12.91
CA TYR A 49 -14.16 -4.39 11.73
C TYR A 49 -14.65 -3.71 10.45
N LYS A 50 -13.74 -3.51 9.48
CA LYS A 50 -14.08 -2.96 8.16
C LYS A 50 -13.88 -4.02 7.07
N SER A 51 -14.97 -4.44 6.43
CA SER A 51 -14.88 -5.29 5.24
C SER A 51 -14.26 -4.52 4.07
N PHE A 52 -13.31 -5.17 3.37
CA PHE A 52 -12.70 -4.66 2.13
C PHE A 52 -13.23 -5.35 0.88
N VAL A 53 -14.28 -6.18 0.98
CA VAL A 53 -14.88 -6.86 -0.17
C VAL A 53 -15.30 -5.82 -1.20
N ASN A 54 -14.83 -5.97 -2.44
CA ASN A 54 -15.08 -5.06 -3.57
C ASN A 54 -14.76 -3.59 -3.27
N THR A 55 -13.81 -3.33 -2.37
CA THR A 55 -13.46 -1.98 -1.92
C THR A 55 -11.97 -1.74 -2.06
N SER A 56 -11.59 -0.67 -2.75
CA SER A 56 -10.22 -0.15 -2.73
C SER A 56 -10.00 0.67 -1.47
N PHE A 57 -8.81 0.58 -0.88
CA PHE A 57 -8.42 1.41 0.26
C PHE A 57 -6.99 1.92 0.07
N THR A 58 -6.70 3.05 0.72
CA THR A 58 -5.37 3.66 0.76
C THR A 58 -4.95 3.76 2.22
N VAL A 59 -3.70 3.39 2.52
CA VAL A 59 -3.09 3.62 3.83
C VAL A 59 -1.96 4.63 3.64
N GLU A 60 -2.06 5.75 4.35
CA GLU A 60 -1.01 6.77 4.40
C GLU A 60 -0.53 6.93 5.85
N MET A 61 0.78 6.85 6.07
CA MET A 61 1.36 7.03 7.38
C MET A 61 2.80 7.56 7.31
N TRP A 62 3.17 8.35 8.32
CA TRP A 62 4.53 8.83 8.53
C TRP A 62 5.14 8.07 9.70
N ILE A 63 6.26 7.38 9.47
CA ILE A 63 6.91 6.56 10.49
C ILE A 63 8.30 7.13 10.76
N TYR A 64 8.59 7.40 12.04
CA TYR A 64 9.91 7.79 12.50
C TYR A 64 10.42 6.77 13.53
N PRO A 65 11.31 5.84 13.13
CA PRO A 65 11.90 4.90 14.05
C PRO A 65 12.81 5.63 15.05
N THR A 66 12.44 5.64 16.33
CA THR A 66 13.24 6.24 17.41
C THR A 66 14.36 5.31 17.91
N ASN A 67 14.27 4.03 17.58
CA ASN A 67 15.28 3.02 17.90
C ASN A 67 15.77 2.36 16.61
N ARG A 68 17.00 1.83 16.66
CA ARG A 68 17.56 1.05 15.55
C ARG A 68 16.66 -0.16 15.28
N ILE A 69 16.15 -0.26 14.05
CA ILE A 69 15.44 -1.44 13.56
C ILE A 69 16.49 -2.52 13.31
N TYR A 70 16.28 -3.72 13.84
CA TYR A 70 17.13 -4.89 13.59
C TYR A 70 16.42 -5.88 12.67
N ASP A 71 17.21 -6.70 11.97
CA ASP A 71 16.78 -7.71 11.01
C ASP A 71 16.09 -8.92 11.64
N TYR A 72 16.08 -9.05 12.97
CA TYR A 72 15.35 -10.10 13.68
C TYR A 72 14.06 -9.62 14.36
N TYR A 73 13.70 -8.33 14.22
CA TYR A 73 12.45 -7.79 14.76
C TYR A 73 11.36 -7.60 13.70
N SER A 74 10.12 -7.57 14.19
CA SER A 74 8.90 -7.28 13.44
C SER A 74 8.14 -6.16 14.14
N PHE A 75 7.74 -5.14 13.38
CA PHE A 75 7.00 -3.98 13.87
C PHE A 75 5.69 -3.89 13.10
N GLY A 76 4.56 -4.10 13.77
CA GLY A 76 3.24 -3.91 13.17
C GLY A 76 2.96 -2.42 12.95
N LEU A 77 2.45 -2.08 11.76
CA LEU A 77 2.06 -0.72 11.40
C LEU A 77 0.54 -0.59 11.32
N PHE A 78 -0.09 -1.56 10.65
CA PHE A 78 -1.53 -1.64 10.50
C PHE A 78 -1.92 -3.12 10.44
N THR A 79 -2.97 -3.50 11.17
CA THR A 79 -3.48 -4.87 11.13
C THR A 79 -4.98 -4.88 11.32
N GLN A 80 -5.65 -5.77 10.62
CA GLN A 80 -7.04 -6.14 10.86
C GLN A 80 -7.15 -7.65 10.76
N TYR A 81 -7.91 -8.26 11.66
CA TYR A 81 -8.22 -9.68 11.60
C TYR A 81 -9.73 -9.88 11.76
N ASP A 82 -10.27 -10.83 11.01
CA ASP A 82 -11.64 -11.30 11.15
C ASP A 82 -11.72 -12.29 12.31
N THR A 83 -12.56 -12.01 13.32
CA THR A 83 -12.77 -12.89 14.47
C THR A 83 -13.63 -14.10 14.14
N GLU A 84 -14.41 -14.05 13.06
CA GLU A 84 -15.34 -15.12 12.68
C GLU A 84 -14.68 -16.19 11.81
N SER A 85 -13.52 -15.90 11.21
CA SER A 85 -12.77 -16.83 10.38
C SER A 85 -11.28 -16.74 10.68
N PRO A 86 -10.70 -17.72 11.41
CA PRO A 86 -9.26 -17.83 11.59
C PRO A 86 -8.60 -17.88 10.20
N GLY A 87 -7.79 -16.88 9.87
CA GLY A 87 -7.15 -16.81 8.56
C GLY A 87 -7.77 -15.85 7.56
N ARG A 88 -8.40 -14.77 8.02
CA ARG A 88 -8.57 -13.55 7.22
C ARG A 88 -7.97 -12.39 7.98
N SER A 89 -6.69 -12.13 7.77
CA SER A 89 -6.02 -10.97 8.35
C SER A 89 -5.23 -10.21 7.30
N LEU A 90 -5.37 -8.89 7.31
CA LEU A 90 -4.51 -7.96 6.60
C LEU A 90 -3.47 -7.43 7.58
N GLN A 91 -2.19 -7.51 7.20
CA GLN A 91 -1.08 -7.05 8.03
C GLN A 91 -0.12 -6.21 7.19
N MET A 92 0.20 -5.01 7.68
CA MET A 92 1.29 -4.18 7.18
C MET A 92 2.33 -4.07 8.30
N MET A 93 3.56 -4.46 8.02
CA MET A 93 4.61 -4.53 9.04
C MET A 93 5.99 -4.26 8.48
N ILE A 94 6.90 -3.80 9.33
CA ILE A 94 8.34 -3.82 9.04
C ILE A 94 8.88 -5.12 9.63
N GLN A 95 9.16 -6.09 8.79
CA GLN A 95 9.69 -7.40 9.15
C GLN A 95 11.09 -7.57 8.58
N ARG A 96 12.08 -7.80 9.45
CA ARG A 96 13.48 -8.03 9.04
C ARG A 96 14.02 -6.96 8.09
N LEU A 97 13.81 -5.69 8.44
CA LEU A 97 14.16 -4.51 7.63
C LEU A 97 13.40 -4.36 6.30
N LYS A 98 12.38 -5.18 6.05
CA LYS A 98 11.52 -5.09 4.87
C LYS A 98 10.14 -4.61 5.27
N LEU A 99 9.60 -3.66 4.51
CA LEU A 99 8.17 -3.39 4.58
C LEU A 99 7.43 -4.54 3.89
N THR A 100 6.47 -5.15 4.58
CA THR A 100 5.62 -6.21 4.03
C THR A 100 4.16 -5.84 4.19
N LEU A 101 3.37 -6.25 3.21
CA LEU A 101 1.91 -6.16 3.20
C LEU A 101 1.39 -7.54 2.81
N ASP A 102 0.69 -8.19 3.74
CA ASP A 102 0.33 -9.59 3.61
C ASP A 102 -1.15 -9.80 3.99
N PHE A 103 -1.82 -10.70 3.25
CA PHE A 103 -3.10 -11.29 3.63
C PHE A 103 -2.83 -12.74 4.05
N TYR A 104 -3.22 -13.11 5.27
CA TYR A 104 -2.99 -14.47 5.79
C TYR A 104 -4.24 -15.32 5.63
N ALA A 105 -4.12 -16.44 4.89
CA ALA A 105 -4.95 -17.66 4.88
C ALA A 105 -6.25 -17.79 4.04
N ASP A 106 -6.49 -16.94 3.04
CA ASP A 106 -7.53 -17.14 2.00
C ASP A 106 -7.02 -17.85 0.72
N GLY A 107 -5.98 -18.67 0.84
CA GLY A 107 -5.47 -19.50 -0.25
C GLY A 107 -4.46 -18.82 -1.18
N VAL A 108 -4.15 -17.54 -0.96
CA VAL A 108 -2.95 -16.92 -1.50
C VAL A 108 -1.92 -16.95 -0.38
N THR A 109 -0.92 -17.85 -0.46
CA THR A 109 0.31 -17.69 0.32
C THR A 109 1.06 -16.50 -0.28
N GLY A 110 0.49 -15.31 -0.13
CA GLY A 110 1.07 -14.05 -0.50
C GLY A 110 2.06 -13.69 0.58
N LYS A 111 3.22 -14.38 0.59
CA LYS A 111 4.43 -13.60 0.80
C LYS A 111 4.51 -12.67 -0.39
N SER A 112 3.87 -11.52 -0.30
CA SER A 112 4.33 -10.36 -1.03
C SER A 112 5.54 -9.83 -0.27
N SER A 113 6.56 -10.69 -0.11
CA SER A 113 7.89 -10.16 0.03
C SER A 113 8.17 -9.60 -1.35
N LEU A 114 8.48 -8.30 -1.45
CA LEU A 114 9.19 -7.75 -2.60
C LEU A 114 10.50 -8.54 -2.73
N THR A 115 10.39 -9.69 -3.38
CA THR A 115 11.47 -10.55 -3.82
C THR A 115 11.26 -10.56 -5.32
N PRO A 116 11.97 -9.70 -6.06
CA PRO A 116 11.85 -9.66 -7.50
C PRO A 116 12.30 -11.01 -8.03
N LYS A 117 11.35 -11.90 -8.30
CA LYS A 117 11.65 -13.08 -9.08
C LYS A 117 11.60 -12.63 -10.53
N ASN A 118 12.80 -12.31 -11.03
CA ASN A 118 13.11 -11.96 -12.41
C ASN A 118 12.67 -10.56 -12.89
N CYS A 119 12.60 -9.58 -11.98
CA CYS A 119 12.48 -8.17 -12.34
C CYS A 119 13.58 -7.36 -11.64
N LEU A 120 14.11 -6.33 -12.29
CA LEU A 120 15.04 -5.41 -11.63
C LEU A 120 14.22 -4.37 -10.86
N ILE A 121 14.53 -4.19 -9.57
CA ILE A 121 14.10 -3.02 -8.81
C ILE A 121 14.93 -1.85 -9.35
N ASP A 122 14.25 -0.81 -9.84
CA ASP A 122 14.92 0.41 -10.31
C ASP A 122 15.47 1.22 -9.12
N GLN A 123 14.60 1.60 -8.17
CA GLN A 123 15.01 2.35 -7.00
C GLN A 123 14.17 2.04 -5.76
N VAL A 124 14.79 1.43 -4.75
CA VAL A 124 14.27 1.39 -3.38
C VAL A 124 15.15 2.31 -2.55
N SER A 125 14.58 3.43 -2.10
CA SER A 125 15.27 4.41 -1.26
C SER A 125 14.56 4.53 0.07
N LEU A 126 15.28 4.21 1.15
CA LEU A 126 14.86 4.52 2.50
C LEU A 126 15.39 5.91 2.85
N THR A 127 14.52 6.90 2.91
CA THR A 127 14.87 8.23 3.42
C THR A 127 14.62 8.30 4.92
N MET A 128 15.57 8.87 5.66
CA MET A 128 15.41 9.16 7.10
C MET A 128 14.66 10.48 7.35
N ALA A 129 14.18 11.13 6.29
CA ALA A 129 13.39 12.35 6.32
C ALA A 129 12.02 12.14 5.65
N ALA A 130 10.99 12.76 6.22
CA ALA A 130 9.66 12.79 5.63
C ALA A 130 9.67 13.59 4.31
N LYS A 131 9.21 12.99 3.22
CA LYS A 131 8.97 13.68 1.95
C LYS A 131 7.74 14.58 2.09
N SER A 132 7.68 15.75 1.47
CA SER A 132 6.41 16.49 1.37
C SER A 132 5.49 15.83 0.32
N ALA A 133 4.21 16.20 0.30
CA ALA A 133 3.30 15.78 -0.78
C ALA A 133 3.81 16.23 -2.17
N GLY A 134 4.49 17.37 -2.24
CA GLY A 134 5.15 17.86 -3.45
C GLY A 134 6.36 17.01 -3.84
N ASP A 135 7.17 16.58 -2.86
CA ASP A 135 8.31 15.70 -3.11
C ASP A 135 7.84 14.32 -3.57
N ILE A 136 6.77 13.78 -2.98
CA ILE A 136 6.16 12.52 -3.43
C ILE A 136 5.64 12.64 -4.86
N LEU A 137 5.00 13.76 -5.21
CA LEU A 137 4.48 13.98 -6.56
C LEU A 137 5.60 14.19 -7.60
N ASN A 138 6.68 14.88 -7.21
CA ASN A 138 7.86 15.05 -8.06
C ASN A 138 8.63 13.73 -8.24
N ASP A 139 8.65 12.89 -7.22
CA ASP A 139 9.29 11.58 -7.24
C ASP A 139 8.39 10.49 -7.84
N ALA A 140 7.08 10.73 -7.94
CA ALA A 140 6.12 9.83 -8.56
C ALA A 140 6.37 9.81 -10.07
N THR A 141 7.08 8.79 -10.53
CA THR A 141 7.26 8.53 -11.95
C THR A 141 6.01 7.88 -12.53
N LEU A 142 5.61 8.31 -13.73
CA LEU A 142 4.57 7.65 -14.51
C LEU A 142 4.98 6.18 -14.73
N ALA A 143 4.29 5.25 -14.06
CA ALA A 143 4.64 3.82 -14.10
C ALA A 143 4.45 3.21 -15.49
N SER A 144 3.32 3.52 -16.15
CA SER A 144 3.02 3.14 -17.53
C SER A 144 1.88 4.01 -18.08
N TRP A 145 1.84 4.22 -19.38
CA TRP A 145 0.76 4.87 -20.11
C TRP A 145 0.45 4.10 -21.39
N HIS A 146 -0.74 3.53 -21.50
CA HIS A 146 -1.16 2.77 -22.67
C HIS A 146 -2.20 3.56 -23.47
N SER A 147 -1.83 3.94 -24.70
CA SER A 147 -2.78 4.46 -25.70
C SER A 147 -3.06 3.38 -26.74
N PHE A 148 -4.34 3.07 -26.89
CA PHE A 148 -4.82 2.09 -27.87
C PHE A 148 -5.08 2.71 -29.24
N ASP A 149 -4.95 4.04 -29.37
CA ASP A 149 -5.18 4.79 -30.61
C ASP A 149 -4.18 4.43 -31.71
N SER A 150 -3.01 3.91 -31.30
CA SER A 150 -1.94 3.47 -32.19
C SER A 150 -2.16 2.07 -32.79
N GLY A 151 -3.22 1.37 -32.39
CA GLY A 151 -3.43 -0.03 -32.79
C GLY A 151 -2.63 -1.04 -31.96
N THR A 152 -1.88 -0.60 -30.95
CA THR A 152 -1.01 -1.46 -30.14
C THR A 152 -1.38 -1.42 -28.66
N THR A 153 -0.84 -2.38 -27.90
CA THR A 153 -0.94 -2.47 -26.45
C THR A 153 0.28 -1.89 -25.73
N TYR A 154 1.11 -1.13 -26.45
CA TYR A 154 2.41 -0.71 -25.95
C TYR A 154 2.29 0.42 -24.93
N ASP A 155 3.19 0.37 -23.95
CA ASP A 155 3.42 1.48 -23.05
C ASP A 155 4.12 2.63 -23.80
N SER A 156 3.39 3.72 -23.96
CA SER A 156 3.85 5.02 -24.46
C SER A 156 4.59 5.83 -23.39
N GLY A 157 4.56 5.37 -22.14
CA GLY A 157 5.35 5.91 -21.04
C GLY A 157 6.85 5.61 -21.13
N PRO A 158 7.62 6.10 -20.15
CA PRO A 158 9.08 5.99 -20.13
C PRO A 158 9.58 4.57 -19.85
N ASN A 159 8.77 3.74 -19.17
CA ASN A 159 9.24 2.46 -18.62
C ASN A 159 9.08 1.26 -19.57
N LYS A 160 8.43 1.45 -20.73
CA LYS A 160 8.25 0.42 -21.78
C LYS A 160 7.65 -0.87 -21.25
N LEU A 161 6.72 -0.76 -20.29
CA LEU A 161 5.96 -1.86 -19.73
C LEU A 161 4.86 -2.31 -20.71
N HIS A 162 5.23 -2.83 -21.87
CA HIS A 162 4.28 -3.19 -22.91
C HIS A 162 3.23 -4.20 -22.43
N GLY A 163 1.97 -3.93 -22.72
CA GLY A 163 0.87 -4.82 -22.40
C GLY A 163 0.74 -5.95 -23.40
N THR A 164 0.20 -7.08 -22.96
CA THR A 164 -0.22 -8.22 -23.79
C THR A 164 -1.74 -8.32 -23.75
N ALA A 165 -2.38 -8.30 -24.92
CA ALA A 165 -3.80 -8.58 -25.06
C ALA A 165 -4.03 -9.92 -25.76
N ILE A 166 -4.96 -10.73 -25.25
CA ILE A 166 -5.38 -11.99 -25.84
C ILE A 166 -6.88 -11.95 -26.07
N ASN A 167 -7.32 -12.34 -27.27
CA ASN A 167 -8.73 -12.35 -27.68
C ASN A 167 -9.44 -11.00 -27.44
N VAL A 168 -8.72 -9.89 -27.65
CA VAL A 168 -9.24 -8.53 -27.54
C VAL A 168 -9.21 -7.87 -28.92
N THR A 169 -10.24 -7.10 -29.25
CA THR A 169 -10.28 -6.26 -30.45
C THR A 169 -10.25 -4.78 -30.08
N LEU A 170 -9.76 -3.94 -30.98
CA LEU A 170 -9.85 -2.49 -30.82
C LEU A 170 -11.16 -1.99 -31.41
N VAL A 171 -11.87 -1.17 -30.65
CA VAL A 171 -13.13 -0.55 -31.06
C VAL A 171 -13.10 0.94 -30.73
N PRO A 172 -13.89 1.79 -31.43
CA PRO A 172 -14.06 3.17 -31.02
C PRO A 172 -14.54 3.27 -29.56
N GLY A 173 -13.79 4.02 -28.75
CA GLY A 173 -14.11 4.30 -27.35
C GLY A 173 -14.75 5.67 -27.15
N LYS A 174 -14.92 6.08 -25.88
CA LYS A 174 -15.40 7.43 -25.52
C LYS A 174 -14.46 8.53 -26.05
N VAL A 175 -13.16 8.24 -26.07
CA VAL A 175 -12.11 9.05 -26.70
C VAL A 175 -11.19 8.06 -27.42
N GLY A 176 -11.03 8.20 -28.73
CA GLY A 176 -10.12 7.36 -29.51
C GLY A 176 -10.55 5.89 -29.61
N GLN A 177 -9.61 4.97 -29.42
CA GLN A 177 -9.79 3.51 -29.44
C GLN A 177 -9.77 2.92 -28.02
N GLY A 178 -10.52 1.85 -27.81
CA GLY A 178 -10.55 1.07 -26.58
C GLY A 178 -10.50 -0.43 -26.86
N LEU A 179 -10.17 -1.20 -25.82
CA LEU A 179 -10.15 -2.65 -25.85
C LEU A 179 -11.56 -3.23 -25.66
N ASN A 180 -11.96 -4.14 -26.54
CA ASN A 180 -13.22 -4.86 -26.50
C ASN A 180 -13.00 -6.33 -26.14
N PHE A 181 -13.59 -6.75 -25.02
CA PHE A 181 -13.45 -8.06 -24.38
C PHE A 181 -14.71 -8.91 -24.64
N ASN A 182 -14.95 -9.28 -25.90
CA ASN A 182 -16.19 -9.94 -26.33
C ASN A 182 -16.00 -11.39 -26.79
N LEU A 183 -14.83 -11.97 -26.54
CA LEU A 183 -14.47 -13.35 -26.87
C LEU A 183 -14.18 -14.14 -25.59
N ASP A 184 -14.29 -15.47 -25.66
CA ASP A 184 -13.94 -16.33 -24.55
C ASP A 184 -12.45 -16.19 -24.19
N SER A 185 -12.15 -16.18 -22.89
CA SER A 185 -10.80 -15.98 -22.36
C SER A 185 -10.12 -14.68 -22.82
N SER A 186 -10.88 -13.61 -23.06
CA SER A 186 -10.30 -12.29 -23.39
C SER A 186 -9.67 -11.62 -22.17
N TYR A 187 -8.40 -11.20 -22.28
CA TYR A 187 -7.72 -10.46 -21.22
C TYR A 187 -6.67 -9.50 -21.75
N TYR A 188 -6.37 -8.51 -20.92
CA TYR A 188 -5.26 -7.59 -21.09
C TYR A 188 -4.42 -7.62 -19.82
N GLN A 189 -3.11 -7.81 -19.97
CA GLN A 189 -2.18 -7.85 -18.85
C GLN A 189 -0.97 -6.97 -19.12
N VAL A 190 -0.50 -6.29 -18.08
CA VAL A 190 0.77 -5.57 -18.07
C VAL A 190 1.62 -6.24 -16.99
N GLY A 191 2.74 -6.83 -17.42
CA GLY A 191 3.71 -7.40 -16.49
C GLY A 191 4.49 -6.29 -15.78
N CYS A 192 5.01 -6.59 -14.59
CA CYS A 192 5.97 -5.73 -13.88
C CYS A 192 5.44 -4.34 -13.45
N LEU A 193 4.12 -4.16 -13.30
CA LEU A 193 3.50 -2.87 -12.91
C LEU A 193 3.74 -2.49 -11.43
N LEU A 194 3.90 -3.49 -10.57
CA LEU A 194 4.30 -3.34 -9.18
C LEU A 194 5.69 -3.98 -9.05
N SER A 195 6.73 -3.15 -9.21
CA SER A 195 8.13 -3.50 -8.95
C SER A 195 8.55 -3.09 -7.56
#